data_AF-A0A1M7SDL6-F1
#
_entry.id   AF-A0A1M7SDL6-F1
#
_cell.length_a   1.000
_cell.length_b   1.000
_cell.length_c   1.000
_cell.angle_alpha   90.00
_cell.angle_beta   90.00
_cell.angle_gamma   90.00
#
_symmetry.space_group_name_H-M   'P 1'
#
loop_
_entity.id
_entity.type
_entity.pdbx_description
1 polymer ?
#
loop_
_entity_poly.entity_id
_entity_poly.type
_entity_poly.pdbx_seq_one_letter_code
_entity_poly.pdbx_strand_id
1 'polypeptide(L)'
;MREMSDFEKLSSMLIQYAAMLNTKIWICEKIGRRLSCIARAGDERYTESFIVYEDEKYLMFAEREIDEDEYVLIREIIERVKEMREPSESSDLKE
;
A
#
# COMPACT_ATOMS: atom_id res chain seq x y z
N MET A 1 12.15 -10.46 22.35
CA MET A 1 10.91 -10.10 21.62
C MET A 1 11.30 -9.94 20.16
N ARG A 2 10.69 -10.68 19.23
CA ARG A 2 11.04 -10.59 17.81
C ARG A 2 10.50 -9.28 17.25
N GLU A 3 11.33 -8.49 16.58
CA GLU A 3 10.86 -7.31 15.85
C GLU A 3 9.97 -7.75 14.69
N MET A 4 8.79 -7.13 14.56
CA MET A 4 7.87 -7.41 13.45
C MET A 4 8.48 -6.88 12.15
N SER A 5 8.43 -7.70 11.10
CA SER A 5 8.80 -7.29 9.76
C SER A 5 7.88 -6.18 9.23
N ASP A 6 8.38 -5.37 8.29
CA ASP A 6 7.56 -4.35 7.61
C ASP A 6 6.31 -4.93 6.97
N PHE A 7 6.40 -6.16 6.46
CA PHE A 7 5.26 -6.88 5.92
C PHE A 7 4.20 -7.17 7.00
N GLU A 8 4.59 -7.66 8.17
CA GLU A 8 3.66 -7.93 9.28
C GLU A 8 3.01 -6.64 9.80
N LYS A 9 3.78 -5.55 9.91
CA LYS A 9 3.26 -4.23 10.30
C LYS A 9 2.23 -3.71 9.29
N LEU A 10 2.58 -3.73 8.00
CA LEU A 10 1.71 -3.27 6.93
C LEU A 10 0.44 -4.12 6.81
N SER A 11 0.59 -5.45 6.84
CA SER A 11 -0.53 -6.39 6.79
C SER A 11 -1.51 -6.19 7.96
N SER A 12 -1.00 -6.01 9.18
CA SER A 12 -1.81 -5.77 10.37
C SER A 12 -2.58 -4.44 10.32
N MET A 13 -2.04 -3.44 9.63
CA MET A 13 -2.70 -2.15 9.46
C MET A 13 -3.75 -2.20 8.35
N LEU A 14 -3.41 -2.78 7.18
CA LEU A 14 -4.32 -2.84 6.03
C LEU A 14 -5.57 -3.69 6.29
N ILE A 15 -5.51 -4.71 7.15
CA ILE A 15 -6.64 -5.60 7.40
C ILE A 15 -7.88 -4.85 7.94
N GLN A 16 -7.69 -3.81 8.73
CA GLN A 16 -8.79 -3.01 9.28
C GLN A 16 -9.48 -2.20 8.19
N TYR A 17 -8.68 -1.57 7.32
CA TYR A 17 -9.19 -0.78 6.20
C TYR A 17 -9.85 -1.66 5.13
N ALA A 18 -9.28 -2.83 4.83
CA ALA A 18 -9.89 -3.81 3.95
C ALA A 18 -11.29 -4.22 4.44
N ALA A 19 -11.44 -4.40 5.75
CA ALA A 19 -12.73 -4.69 6.37
C ALA A 19 -13.71 -3.51 6.29
N MET A 20 -13.24 -2.27 6.52
CA MET A 20 -14.08 -1.06 6.43
C MET A 20 -14.59 -0.81 5.01
N LEU A 21 -13.74 -1.03 4.01
CA LEU A 21 -14.08 -0.89 2.59
C LEU A 21 -14.77 -2.12 2.01
N ASN A 22 -14.87 -3.21 2.78
CA ASN A 22 -15.35 -4.52 2.34
C ASN A 22 -14.71 -4.94 1.00
N THR A 23 -13.39 -4.78 0.89
CA THR A 23 -12.62 -5.05 -0.33
C THR A 23 -11.19 -5.45 0.00
N LYS A 24 -10.59 -6.31 -0.82
CA LYS A 24 -9.13 -6.50 -0.80
C LYS A 24 -8.42 -5.24 -1.28
N ILE A 25 -7.34 -4.89 -0.58
CA ILE A 25 -6.44 -3.78 -0.92
C ILE A 25 -4.99 -4.22 -0.78
N TRP A 26 -4.10 -3.65 -1.60
CA TRP A 26 -2.66 -3.82 -1.45
C TRP A 26 -1.91 -2.59 -1.95
N ILE A 27 -0.75 -2.34 -1.35
CA ILE A 27 0.05 -1.14 -1.61
C ILE A 27 1.45 -1.55 -2.03
N CYS A 28 1.95 -0.88 -3.06
CA CYS A 28 3.28 -1.06 -3.59
C CYS A 28 4.05 0.26 -3.49
N GLU A 29 5.28 0.19 -2.97
CA GLU A 29 6.24 1.28 -3.10
C GLU A 29 6.90 1.17 -4.48
N LYS A 30 6.88 2.25 -5.24
CA LYS A 30 7.47 2.37 -6.57
C LYS A 30 8.98 2.46 -6.45
N ILE A 31 9.67 1.33 -6.55
CA ILE A 31 11.14 1.31 -6.54
C ILE A 31 11.68 1.70 -7.92
N GLY A 32 12.36 2.84 -8.02
CA GLY A 32 13.35 3.11 -9.07
C GLY A 32 12.86 3.45 -10.50
N ARG A 33 11.58 3.82 -10.72
CA ARG A 33 11.04 4.31 -12.01
C ARG A 33 11.47 3.50 -13.26
N ARG A 34 11.53 2.16 -13.20
CA ARG A 34 11.97 1.33 -14.34
C ARG A 34 10.94 0.28 -14.75
N LEU A 35 10.85 0.11 -16.06
CA LEU A 35 10.03 -0.85 -16.82
C LEU A 35 9.72 -2.14 -16.06
N SER A 36 8.43 -2.39 -15.82
CA SER A 36 7.89 -3.68 -15.40
C SER A 36 7.58 -4.53 -16.63
N CYS A 37 8.16 -5.73 -16.72
CA CYS A 37 7.84 -6.74 -17.74
C CYS A 37 7.15 -7.93 -17.06
N ILE A 38 5.97 -8.32 -17.54
CA ILE A 38 5.32 -9.57 -17.16
C ILE A 38 5.49 -10.54 -18.33
N ALA A 39 6.40 -11.52 -18.21
CA ALA A 39 6.48 -12.64 -19.15
C ALA A 39 5.50 -13.73 -18.71
N ARG A 40 4.63 -14.22 -19.62
CA ARG A 40 3.53 -15.15 -19.29
C ARG A 40 3.58 -16.46 -20.10
N ALA A 41 3.14 -17.57 -19.48
CA ALA A 41 2.74 -18.83 -20.12
C ALA A 41 1.72 -19.59 -19.24
N GLY A 42 0.71 -20.22 -19.86
CA GLY A 42 -0.37 -20.96 -19.19
C GLY A 42 -1.64 -20.14 -18.89
N ASP A 43 -2.67 -20.79 -18.32
CA ASP A 43 -3.94 -20.15 -17.96
C ASP A 43 -3.84 -19.40 -16.62
N GLU A 44 -3.72 -18.07 -16.68
CA GLU A 44 -3.84 -17.17 -15.53
C GLU A 44 -5.31 -16.79 -15.30
N ARG A 45 -5.83 -17.03 -14.08
CA ARG A 45 -7.08 -16.38 -13.65
C ARG A 45 -6.73 -14.99 -13.10
N TYR A 46 -6.93 -13.98 -13.94
CA TYR A 46 -6.83 -12.58 -13.53
C TYR A 46 -8.09 -12.20 -12.74
N THR A 47 -7.94 -11.78 -11.49
CA THR A 47 -8.96 -10.95 -10.85
C THR A 47 -8.68 -9.51 -11.25
N GLU A 48 -9.69 -8.79 -11.71
CA GLU A 48 -9.53 -7.36 -12.04
C GLU A 48 -9.00 -6.59 -10.82
N SER A 49 -8.03 -5.73 -11.05
CA SER A 49 -7.47 -4.84 -10.04
C SER A 49 -7.58 -3.41 -10.53
N PHE A 50 -8.09 -2.54 -9.69
CA PHE A 50 -8.24 -1.12 -9.95
C PHE A 50 -7.14 -0.36 -9.24
N ILE A 51 -6.49 0.56 -9.94
CA ILE A 51 -5.58 1.53 -9.29
C ILE A 51 -6.48 2.57 -8.62
N VAL A 52 -6.47 2.58 -7.30
CA VAL A 52 -7.34 3.46 -6.49
C VAL A 52 -6.57 4.65 -5.93
N TYR A 53 -5.23 4.59 -5.97
CA TYR A 53 -4.37 5.73 -5.67
C TYR A 53 -3.03 5.57 -6.36
N GLU A 54 -2.48 6.70 -6.82
CA GLU A 54 -1.15 6.76 -7.40
C GLU A 54 -0.49 8.12 -7.09
N ASP A 55 0.67 8.08 -6.45
CA ASP A 55 1.58 9.24 -6.36
C ASP A 55 2.97 8.89 -6.91
N GLU A 56 3.98 9.75 -6.70
CA GLU A 56 5.34 9.49 -7.19
C GLU A 56 6.01 8.25 -6.57
N LYS A 57 5.61 7.87 -5.35
CA LYS A 57 6.27 6.84 -4.53
C LYS A 57 5.38 5.62 -4.26
N TYR A 58 4.07 5.75 -4.28
CA TYR A 58 3.13 4.71 -3.89
C TYR A 58 2.08 4.45 -4.97
N LEU A 59 1.67 3.19 -5.07
CA LEU A 59 0.57 2.72 -5.88
C LEU A 59 -0.32 1.84 -4.99
N MET A 60 -1.62 2.11 -4.96
CA MET A 60 -2.58 1.29 -4.23
C MET A 60 -3.59 0.69 -5.19
N PHE A 61 -3.88 -0.58 -4.94
CA PHE A 61 -4.86 -1.34 -5.70
C PHE A 61 -6.02 -1.80 -4.82
N ALA A 62 -7.19 -1.97 -5.44
CA ALA A 62 -8.32 -2.69 -4.86
C ALA A 62 -8.92 -3.68 -5.87
N GLU A 63 -9.71 -4.64 -5.38
CA GLU A 63 -10.40 -5.62 -6.24
C GLU A 63 -11.68 -5.06 -6.92
N ARG A 64 -12.05 -3.82 -6.61
CA ARG A 64 -13.17 -3.08 -7.21
C ARG A 64 -12.82 -1.59 -7.34
N GLU A 65 -13.63 -0.88 -8.12
CA GLU A 65 -13.63 0.59 -8.08
C GLU A 65 -14.03 1.09 -6.69
N ILE A 66 -13.51 2.27 -6.34
CA ILE A 66 -13.71 2.92 -5.04
C ILE A 66 -14.52 4.19 -5.29
N ASP A 67 -15.57 4.38 -4.51
CA ASP A 67 -16.44 5.54 -4.64
C ASP A 67 -15.77 6.81 -4.10
N GLU A 68 -16.28 7.98 -4.50
CA GLU A 68 -15.71 9.27 -4.09
C GLU A 68 -15.68 9.46 -2.57
N ASP A 69 -16.72 8.98 -1.88
CA ASP A 69 -16.83 9.01 -0.41
C ASP A 69 -15.80 8.10 0.28
N GLU A 70 -15.42 6.99 -0.36
CA GLU A 70 -14.45 6.04 0.14
C GLU A 70 -13.00 6.50 -0.10
N TYR A 71 -12.80 7.45 -1.03
CA TYR A 71 -11.49 8.00 -1.35
C TYR A 71 -10.81 8.69 -0.16
N VAL A 72 -11.60 9.17 0.81
CA VAL A 72 -11.08 9.73 2.08
C VAL A 72 -10.29 8.66 2.85
N LEU A 73 -10.81 7.43 2.92
CA LEU A 73 -10.13 6.31 3.57
C LEU A 73 -8.86 5.92 2.81
N ILE A 74 -8.90 5.94 1.48
CA ILE A 74 -7.72 5.68 0.64
C ILE A 74 -6.58 6.65 0.97
N ARG A 75 -6.88 7.94 1.10
CA ARG A 75 -5.87 8.94 1.49
C ARG A 75 -5.32 8.69 2.89
N GLU A 76 -6.19 8.38 3.86
CA GLU A 76 -5.77 8.08 5.23
C GLU A 76 -4.78 6.90 5.25
N ILE A 77 -5.08 5.82 4.52
CA ILE A 77 -4.21 4.64 4.43
C ILE A 77 -2.81 5.03 3.92
N ILE A 78 -2.73 5.85 2.87
CA ILE A 78 -1.45 6.27 2.29
C ILE A 78 -0.65 7.10 3.29
N GLU A 79 -1.28 8.03 4.00
CA GLU A 79 -0.59 8.83 5.01
C GLU A 79 -0.06 7.95 6.15
N ARG A 80 -0.83 6.95 6.60
CA ARG A 80 -0.34 5.96 7.57
C ARG A 80 0.85 5.15 7.06
N VAL A 81 0.83 4.76 5.78
CA VAL A 81 1.98 4.05 5.16
C VAL A 81 3.22 4.94 5.17
N LYS A 82 3.08 6.24 4.87
CA LYS A 82 4.18 7.21 4.90
C LYS A 82 4.74 7.36 6.31
N GLU A 83 3.88 7.59 7.31
CA GLU A 83 4.27 7.68 8.72
C GLU A 83 5.03 6.43 9.21
N MET A 84 4.62 5.24 8.78
CA MET A 84 5.29 3.99 9.13
C MET A 84 6.66 3.81 8.46
N ARG A 85 6.89 4.50 7.33
CA ARG A 85 8.10 4.39 6.50
C ARG A 85 9.10 5.50 6.76
N GLU A 86 8.65 6.66 7.22
CA GLU A 86 9.54 7.74 7.62
C GLU A 86 10.28 7.35 8.90
N PRO A 87 11.62 7.34 8.91
CA PRO A 87 12.36 7.17 10.15
C PRO A 87 12.00 8.34 11.07
N SER A 88 11.66 8.04 12.32
CA SER A 88 11.47 9.07 13.35
C SER A 88 12.74 9.93 13.41
N GLU A 89 12.72 11.14 12.85
CA GLU A 89 13.75 12.13 13.09
C GLU A 89 13.65 12.56 14.56
N SER A 90 14.28 11.80 15.45
CA SER A 90 14.48 12.22 16.83
C SER A 90 15.72 11.59 17.43
N SER A 91 16.62 12.49 17.83
CA SER A 91 17.83 12.35 18.64
C SER A 91 19.08 11.77 18.00
N ASP A 92 19.77 12.60 17.22
CA ASP A 92 21.25 12.73 17.29
C ASP A 92 21.64 14.17 16.96
N LEU A 93 21.15 15.09 17.79
CA LEU A 93 21.73 16.43 17.97
C LEU A 93 22.26 16.49 19.39
N LYS A 94 23.53 16.17 19.58
CA LYS A 94 24.41 16.87 20.52
C LYS A 94 25.81 16.94 19.92
N GLU A 95 26.16 18.16 19.55
CA GLU A 95 27.53 18.63 19.28
C GLU A 95 28.49 18.30 20.44
#